data_AF-A0A7C3DBB7-F1
#
_entry.id   AF-A0A7C3DBB7-F1
#
_cell.length_a   1.000
_cell.length_b   1.000
_cell.length_c   1.000
_cell.angle_alpha   90.00
_cell.angle_beta   90.00
_cell.angle_gamma   90.00
#
_symmetry.space_group_name_H-M   'P 1'
#
loop_
_entity.id
_entity.type
_entity.pdbx_description
1 polymer ?
#
loop_
_entity_poly.entity_id
_entity_poly.type
_entity_poly.pdbx_seq_one_letter_code
_entity_poly.pdbx_strand_id
1 'polypeptide(L)'
;MPRGSMVILGFLGAWERWDDDRRSVRRLALRLREPGLPHLYVETAGNHDRKRVRQILLKSLDRDGDGRLSREEAESAAFVFYGQSFGGAAAVYLARDLERHGVPVRLTVQVDSVGRRDHLIPANVARALNLYQRDPGPIRGEPRIRAADPSRTQILGNLPFTYLFRKVDMSQYPAIARRIGLSHWKMDNDPAVWAIVETAIRAEITRWQAERAGAGR
;
A
#
# COMPACT_ATOMS: atom_id res chain seq x y z
N MET A 1 -14.88 -12.74 -4.63
CA MET A 1 -14.34 -12.65 -3.25
C MET A 1 -15.49 -12.70 -2.25
N PRO A 2 -15.40 -13.40 -1.09
CA PRO A 2 -16.50 -13.46 -0.12
C PRO A 2 -16.87 -12.09 0.48
N ARG A 3 -18.13 -11.90 0.94
CA ARG A 3 -18.53 -10.65 1.63
C ARG A 3 -17.73 -10.44 2.91
N GLY A 4 -17.50 -9.17 3.22
CA GLY A 4 -16.78 -8.72 4.40
C GLY A 4 -15.28 -9.00 4.35
N SER A 5 -14.74 -9.51 3.24
CA SER A 5 -13.31 -9.82 3.14
C SER A 5 -12.45 -8.57 3.21
N MET A 6 -11.23 -8.71 3.69
CA MET A 6 -10.20 -7.68 3.60
C MET A 6 -9.14 -8.11 2.59
N VAL A 7 -8.81 -7.24 1.65
CA VAL A 7 -7.70 -7.40 0.71
C VAL A 7 -6.61 -6.40 1.02
N ILE A 8 -5.41 -6.90 1.29
CA ILE A 8 -4.20 -6.12 1.47
C ILE A 8 -3.30 -6.36 0.27
N LEU A 9 -2.96 -5.31 -0.46
CA LEU A 9 -2.14 -5.42 -1.67
C LEU A 9 -0.90 -4.54 -1.58
N GLY A 10 0.27 -5.18 -1.63
CA GLY A 10 1.57 -4.53 -1.72
C GLY A 10 2.02 -4.34 -3.17
N PHE A 11 2.47 -3.15 -3.53
CA PHE A 11 3.06 -2.89 -4.85
C PHE A 11 4.57 -2.73 -4.75
N LEU A 12 5.28 -3.55 -5.53
CA LEU A 12 6.71 -3.43 -5.70
C LEU A 12 7.05 -2.31 -6.69
N GLY A 13 8.23 -1.72 -6.53
CA GLY A 13 8.73 -0.64 -7.35
C GLY A 13 9.54 -1.13 -8.56
N ALA A 14 10.02 -0.17 -9.36
CA ALA A 14 10.87 -0.43 -10.54
C ALA A 14 10.27 -1.51 -11.47
N TRP A 15 11.08 -2.50 -11.87
CA TRP A 15 10.67 -3.65 -12.69
C TRP A 15 10.74 -4.96 -11.87
N GLU A 16 10.45 -4.87 -10.58
CA GLU A 16 10.54 -6.02 -9.68
C GLU A 16 9.37 -6.98 -9.91
N ARG A 17 9.66 -8.28 -9.78
CA ARG A 17 8.62 -9.31 -9.90
C ARG A 17 7.74 -9.30 -8.67
N TRP A 18 6.45 -9.53 -8.85
CA TRP A 18 5.47 -9.55 -7.76
C TRP A 18 5.82 -10.52 -6.62
N ASP A 19 6.60 -11.57 -6.90
CA ASP A 19 6.98 -12.64 -5.98
C ASP A 19 8.39 -12.49 -5.36
N ASP A 20 9.11 -11.38 -5.62
CA ASP A 20 10.49 -11.18 -5.14
C ASP A 20 10.56 -11.01 -3.61
N ASP A 21 10.89 -12.09 -2.91
CA ASP A 21 10.95 -12.19 -1.44
C ASP A 21 12.14 -11.46 -0.81
N ARG A 22 13.05 -10.91 -1.60
CA ARG A 22 14.13 -10.03 -1.15
C ARG A 22 13.63 -8.62 -0.87
N ARG A 23 12.44 -8.26 -1.38
CA ARG A 23 11.85 -6.94 -1.27
C ARG A 23 10.96 -6.86 -0.05
N SER A 24 11.10 -5.79 0.71
CA SER A 24 10.37 -5.67 1.98
C SER A 24 8.86 -5.58 1.80
N VAL A 25 8.39 -5.08 0.66
CA VAL A 25 6.97 -5.15 0.26
C VAL A 25 6.46 -6.59 0.32
N ARG A 26 7.19 -7.53 -0.31
CA ARG A 26 6.84 -8.96 -0.35
C ARG A 26 7.02 -9.63 1.00
N ARG A 27 8.12 -9.35 1.70
CA ARG A 27 8.36 -9.89 3.04
C ARG A 27 7.25 -9.52 4.01
N LEU A 28 6.78 -8.28 3.97
CA LEU A 28 5.64 -7.86 4.79
C LEU A 28 4.36 -8.62 4.39
N ALA A 29 4.09 -8.79 3.09
CA ALA A 29 2.93 -9.56 2.65
C ALA A 29 2.95 -10.98 3.20
N LEU A 30 4.11 -11.65 3.17
CA LEU A 30 4.28 -13.00 3.74
C LEU A 30 4.02 -13.00 5.25
N ARG A 31 4.60 -12.07 6.03
CA ARG A 31 4.35 -11.96 7.48
C ARG A 31 2.89 -11.67 7.85
N LEU A 32 2.18 -10.92 7.01
CA LEU A 32 0.75 -10.65 7.22
C LEU A 32 -0.13 -11.86 6.89
N ARG A 33 0.35 -12.79 6.04
CA ARG A 33 -0.34 -14.05 5.70
C ARG A 33 -0.17 -15.13 6.76
N GLU A 34 0.99 -15.19 7.41
CA GLU A 34 1.36 -16.24 8.38
C GLU A 34 0.25 -16.60 9.38
N PRO A 35 -0.50 -15.65 9.99
CA PRO A 35 -1.53 -16.00 10.95
C PRO A 35 -2.76 -16.72 10.38
N GLY A 36 -2.91 -16.78 9.04
CA GLY A 36 -4.00 -17.53 8.39
C GLY A 36 -5.40 -17.01 8.71
N LEU A 37 -5.56 -15.69 8.92
CA LEU A 37 -6.84 -15.12 9.35
C LEU A 37 -7.94 -15.34 8.29
N PRO A 38 -9.13 -15.82 8.69
CA PRO A 38 -10.22 -16.05 7.76
C PRO A 38 -10.67 -14.74 7.11
N HIS A 39 -10.99 -14.79 5.82
CA HIS A 39 -11.39 -13.65 5.01
C HIS A 39 -10.35 -12.52 4.85
N LEU A 40 -9.11 -12.73 5.32
CA LEU A 40 -7.99 -11.85 5.05
C LEU A 40 -7.19 -12.39 3.86
N TYR A 41 -7.14 -11.61 2.79
CA TYR A 41 -6.34 -11.91 1.61
C TYR A 41 -5.25 -10.87 1.50
N VAL A 42 -4.00 -11.29 1.60
CA VAL A 42 -2.84 -10.41 1.38
C VAL A 42 -2.20 -10.86 0.08
N GLU A 43 -1.70 -9.99 -0.79
CA GLU A 43 -0.88 -10.38 -1.95
C GLU A 43 0.01 -9.21 -2.39
N THR A 44 0.90 -9.45 -3.35
CA THR A 44 1.73 -8.42 -3.98
C THR A 44 1.58 -8.37 -5.50
N ALA A 45 1.89 -7.21 -6.08
CA ALA A 45 1.89 -6.99 -7.53
C ALA A 45 3.03 -6.06 -7.94
N GLY A 46 3.46 -6.14 -9.21
CA GLY A 46 4.30 -5.10 -9.77
C GLY A 46 3.49 -3.81 -9.99
N ASN A 47 4.11 -2.65 -9.85
CA ASN A 47 3.53 -1.34 -10.21
C ASN A 47 2.96 -1.31 -11.65
N HIS A 48 3.56 -2.07 -12.58
CA HIS A 48 3.12 -2.18 -13.97
C HIS A 48 1.82 -2.98 -14.14
N ASP A 49 1.50 -3.87 -13.20
CA ASP A 49 0.33 -4.74 -13.26
C ASP A 49 -0.94 -4.06 -12.72
N ARG A 50 -0.86 -2.80 -12.28
CA ARG A 50 -1.99 -2.06 -11.66
C ARG A 50 -3.29 -2.17 -12.44
N LYS A 51 -3.24 -2.08 -13.78
CA LYS A 51 -4.44 -2.17 -14.64
C LYS A 51 -5.10 -3.55 -14.54
N ARG A 52 -4.30 -4.62 -14.51
CA ARG A 52 -4.77 -5.99 -14.36
C ARG A 52 -5.33 -6.21 -12.97
N VAL A 53 -4.63 -5.74 -11.93
CA VAL A 53 -5.14 -5.81 -10.55
C VAL A 53 -6.48 -5.09 -10.43
N ARG A 54 -6.62 -3.87 -10.97
CA ARG A 54 -7.89 -3.14 -10.99
C ARG A 54 -9.00 -3.98 -11.61
N GLN A 55 -8.76 -4.60 -12.77
CA GLN A 55 -9.76 -5.45 -13.43
C GLN A 55 -10.15 -6.64 -12.56
N ILE A 56 -9.19 -7.30 -11.91
CA ILE A 56 -9.45 -8.44 -11.02
C ILE A 56 -10.31 -7.99 -9.82
N LEU A 57 -9.98 -6.86 -9.19
CA LEU A 57 -10.73 -6.36 -8.05
C LEU A 57 -12.16 -5.98 -8.43
N LEU A 58 -12.36 -5.21 -9.50
CA LEU A 58 -13.70 -4.81 -9.94
C LEU A 58 -14.55 -6.04 -10.30
N LYS A 59 -14.01 -6.98 -11.09
CA LYS A 59 -14.71 -8.24 -11.41
C LYS A 59 -14.99 -9.12 -10.19
N SER A 60 -14.19 -8.99 -9.12
CA SER A 60 -14.39 -9.76 -7.89
C SER A 60 -15.45 -9.16 -6.97
N LEU A 61 -15.77 -7.88 -7.18
CA LEU A 61 -16.81 -7.12 -6.47
C LEU A 61 -18.15 -7.18 -7.19
N ASP A 62 -18.14 -7.13 -8.54
CA ASP A 62 -19.28 -7.30 -9.44
C ASP A 62 -19.79 -8.75 -9.37
N ARG A 63 -20.81 -8.97 -8.54
CA ARG A 63 -21.31 -10.31 -8.17
C ARG A 63 -22.47 -10.73 -9.04
N ASP A 64 -23.29 -9.79 -9.46
CA ASP A 64 -24.38 -10.06 -10.39
C ASP A 64 -23.91 -10.08 -11.85
N GLY A 65 -22.70 -9.59 -12.13
CA GLY A 65 -22.07 -9.66 -13.44
C GLY A 65 -22.61 -8.63 -14.43
N ASP A 66 -23.26 -7.57 -13.95
CA ASP A 66 -23.89 -6.55 -14.79
C ASP A 66 -22.87 -5.52 -15.36
N GLY A 67 -21.61 -5.61 -14.91
CA GLY A 67 -20.51 -4.74 -15.35
C GLY A 67 -20.46 -3.38 -14.65
N ARG A 68 -21.32 -3.14 -13.67
CA ARG A 68 -21.35 -1.97 -12.79
C ARG A 68 -21.17 -2.45 -11.34
N LEU A 69 -20.86 -1.51 -10.45
CA LEU A 69 -20.84 -1.81 -9.02
C LEU A 69 -21.98 -1.06 -8.36
N SER A 70 -22.92 -1.80 -7.80
CA SER A 70 -23.85 -1.26 -6.82
C SER A 70 -23.11 -0.81 -5.57
N ARG A 71 -23.75 0.02 -4.73
CA ARG A 71 -23.17 0.46 -3.46
C ARG A 71 -22.84 -0.74 -2.55
N GLU A 72 -23.73 -1.72 -2.50
CA GLU A 72 -23.55 -2.92 -1.69
C GLU A 72 -22.35 -3.74 -2.15
N GLU A 73 -22.15 -3.88 -3.46
CA GLU A 73 -20.99 -4.56 -4.02
C GLU A 73 -19.69 -3.82 -3.77
N ALA A 74 -19.69 -2.50 -3.98
CA ALA A 74 -18.55 -1.64 -3.75
C ALA A 74 -18.07 -1.68 -2.29
N GLU A 75 -19.02 -1.72 -1.34
CA GLU A 75 -18.76 -1.79 0.09
C GLU A 75 -18.59 -3.23 0.61
N SER A 76 -18.72 -4.25 -0.25
CA SER A 76 -18.71 -5.67 0.16
C SER A 76 -17.36 -6.19 0.63
N ALA A 77 -16.29 -5.42 0.48
CA ALA A 77 -14.94 -5.74 0.94
C ALA A 77 -14.13 -4.51 1.35
N ALA A 78 -13.17 -4.74 2.24
CA ALA A 78 -12.22 -3.76 2.71
C ALA A 78 -10.90 -3.84 1.95
N PHE A 79 -10.30 -2.69 1.63
CA PHE A 79 -9.03 -2.63 0.91
C PHE A 79 -7.95 -1.87 1.67
N VAL A 80 -6.72 -2.39 1.66
CA VAL A 80 -5.51 -1.71 2.14
C VAL A 80 -4.44 -1.83 1.06
N PHE A 81 -3.85 -0.70 0.67
CA PHE A 81 -2.79 -0.68 -0.35
C PHE A 81 -1.51 -0.09 0.23
N TYR A 82 -0.38 -0.65 -0.14
CA TYR A 82 0.91 -0.09 0.25
C TYR A 82 1.95 -0.33 -0.83
N GLY A 83 3.06 0.39 -0.80
CA GLY A 83 4.15 0.14 -1.71
C GLY A 83 5.33 1.08 -1.53
N GLN A 84 6.44 0.71 -2.15
CA GLN A 84 7.67 1.48 -2.14
C GLN A 84 7.95 2.07 -3.52
N SER A 85 8.51 3.28 -3.59
CA SER A 85 8.87 3.92 -4.87
C SER A 85 7.68 4.06 -5.83
N PHE A 86 7.84 3.66 -7.09
CA PHE A 86 6.75 3.55 -8.07
C PHE A 86 5.60 2.64 -7.61
N GLY A 87 5.86 1.69 -6.71
CA GLY A 87 4.83 0.88 -6.08
C GLY A 87 3.95 1.68 -5.12
N GLY A 88 4.54 2.61 -4.36
CA GLY A 88 3.78 3.55 -3.52
C GLY A 88 2.82 4.40 -4.37
N ALA A 89 3.29 4.88 -5.53
CA ALA A 89 2.44 5.61 -6.46
C ALA A 89 1.35 4.71 -7.06
N ALA A 90 1.66 3.45 -7.38
CA ALA A 90 0.69 2.49 -7.87
C ALA A 90 -0.44 2.21 -6.87
N ALA A 91 -0.14 2.16 -5.57
CA ALA A 91 -1.14 2.04 -4.51
C ALA A 91 -2.13 3.21 -4.52
N VAL A 92 -1.64 4.45 -4.61
CA VAL A 92 -2.49 5.66 -4.68
C VAL A 92 -3.29 5.69 -5.98
N TYR A 93 -2.68 5.31 -7.11
CA TYR A 93 -3.37 5.26 -8.39
C TYR A 93 -4.46 4.20 -8.42
N LEU A 94 -4.26 3.05 -7.77
CA LEU A 94 -5.30 2.04 -7.65
C LEU A 94 -6.46 2.54 -6.80
N ALA A 95 -6.18 3.18 -5.65
CA ALA A 95 -7.23 3.79 -4.84
C ALA A 95 -8.06 4.81 -5.62
N ARG A 96 -7.40 5.66 -6.41
CA ARG A 96 -8.05 6.64 -7.28
C ARG A 96 -8.82 5.99 -8.44
N ASP A 97 -8.32 4.87 -8.95
CA ASP A 97 -9.04 4.08 -9.94
C ASP A 97 -10.34 3.51 -9.37
N LEU A 98 -10.31 3.05 -8.12
CA LEU A 98 -11.43 2.49 -7.38
C LEU A 98 -12.45 3.56 -6.91
N GLU A 99 -11.99 4.79 -6.66
CA GLU A 99 -12.85 5.92 -6.28
C GLU A 99 -13.96 6.16 -7.32
N ARG A 100 -13.63 6.03 -8.61
CA ARG A 100 -14.59 6.19 -9.71
C ARG A 100 -15.72 5.16 -9.71
N HIS A 101 -15.55 4.07 -8.96
CA HIS A 101 -16.54 3.00 -8.80
C HIS A 101 -17.15 2.99 -7.39
N GLY A 102 -16.93 4.04 -6.59
CA GLY A 102 -17.47 4.14 -5.23
C GLY A 102 -16.86 3.16 -4.23
N VAL A 103 -15.76 2.48 -4.57
CA VAL A 103 -15.15 1.46 -3.72
C VAL A 103 -14.30 2.13 -2.63
N PRO A 104 -14.61 1.92 -1.34
CA PRO A 104 -13.86 2.51 -0.24
C PRO A 104 -12.53 1.79 -0.02
N VAL A 105 -11.51 2.55 0.37
CA VAL A 105 -10.18 2.05 0.73
C VAL A 105 -9.90 2.48 2.17
N ARG A 106 -9.48 1.55 3.02
CA ARG A 106 -9.26 1.83 4.44
C ARG A 106 -7.95 2.54 4.69
N LEU A 107 -6.88 2.08 4.04
CA LEU A 107 -5.53 2.59 4.24
C LEU A 107 -4.72 2.59 2.96
N THR A 108 -3.99 3.68 2.71
CA THR A 108 -2.85 3.70 1.79
C THR A 108 -1.55 4.02 2.52
N VAL A 109 -0.48 3.24 2.28
CA VAL A 109 0.86 3.54 2.81
C VAL A 109 1.89 3.72 1.70
N GLN A 110 2.54 4.88 1.68
CA GLN A 110 3.59 5.22 0.73
C GLN A 110 4.97 5.18 1.41
N VAL A 111 5.90 4.41 0.85
CA VAL A 111 7.30 4.34 1.30
C VAL A 111 8.21 4.91 0.20
N ASP A 112 8.77 6.08 0.45
CA ASP A 112 9.62 6.84 -0.48
C ASP A 112 9.04 6.88 -1.91
N SER A 113 7.73 7.16 -1.99
CA SER A 113 6.94 7.02 -3.21
C SER A 113 7.40 7.97 -4.30
N VAL A 114 7.46 7.48 -5.54
CA VAL A 114 7.83 8.29 -6.71
C VAL A 114 6.71 8.17 -7.74
N GLY A 115 5.94 9.25 -7.89
CA GLY A 115 4.82 9.29 -8.81
C GLY A 115 4.44 10.71 -9.20
N ARG A 116 3.63 10.82 -10.25
CA ARG A 116 2.99 12.06 -10.62
C ARG A 116 1.68 12.17 -9.84
N ARG A 117 1.57 13.19 -8.99
CA ARG A 117 0.35 13.47 -8.18
C ARG A 117 -0.03 12.33 -7.24
N ASP A 118 0.93 11.55 -6.79
CA ASP A 118 0.77 10.59 -5.70
C ASP A 118 0.76 11.27 -4.32
N HIS A 119 1.08 12.56 -4.23
CA HIS A 119 0.86 13.39 -3.03
C HIS A 119 -0.61 13.64 -2.69
N LEU A 120 -1.52 13.49 -3.64
CA LEU A 120 -2.95 13.79 -3.44
C LEU A 120 -3.71 12.47 -3.25
N ILE A 121 -4.12 12.23 -2.00
CA ILE A 121 -4.83 11.01 -1.60
C ILE A 121 -6.32 11.17 -1.94
N PRO A 122 -6.93 10.22 -2.69
CA PRO A 122 -8.34 10.29 -3.08
C PRO A 122 -9.28 10.17 -1.87
N ALA A 123 -10.49 10.73 -1.98
CA ALA A 123 -11.45 10.87 -0.89
C ALA A 123 -12.13 9.55 -0.48
N ASN A 124 -12.01 8.50 -1.32
CA ASN A 124 -12.41 7.15 -0.94
C ASN A 124 -11.43 6.46 0.01
N VAL A 125 -10.26 7.06 0.30
CA VAL A 125 -9.28 6.52 1.26
C VAL A 125 -9.57 7.10 2.65
N ALA A 126 -9.86 6.25 3.63
CA ALA A 126 -10.16 6.70 4.98
C ALA A 126 -8.90 7.22 5.71
N ARG A 127 -7.77 6.51 5.57
CA ARG A 127 -6.50 6.87 6.23
C ARG A 127 -5.31 6.74 5.29
N ALA A 128 -4.31 7.59 5.44
CA ALA A 128 -3.09 7.48 4.65
C ALA A 128 -1.84 7.82 5.47
N LEU A 129 -0.74 7.12 5.16
CA LEU A 129 0.56 7.30 5.80
C LEU A 129 1.65 7.43 4.75
N ASN A 130 2.56 8.38 4.95
CA ASN A 130 3.73 8.55 4.10
C ASN A 130 4.99 8.46 4.95
N LEU A 131 5.95 7.66 4.49
CA LEU A 131 7.31 7.60 4.99
C LEU A 131 8.22 7.99 3.83
N TYR A 132 9.13 8.94 4.01
CA TYR A 132 9.97 9.43 2.92
C TYR A 132 11.38 9.76 3.39
N GLN A 133 12.35 9.79 2.48
CA GLN A 133 13.68 10.35 2.77
C GLN A 133 13.95 11.61 1.94
N ARG A 134 14.87 12.45 2.44
CA ARG A 134 15.34 13.66 1.74
C ARG A 134 16.87 13.77 1.70
N ASP A 135 17.54 12.64 1.83
CA ASP A 135 18.99 12.61 1.77
C ASP A 135 19.51 13.00 0.38
N PRO A 136 20.78 13.44 0.28
CA PRO A 136 21.41 13.66 -1.01
C PRO A 136 21.37 12.40 -1.89
N GLY A 137 20.82 12.53 -3.10
CA GLY A 137 20.73 11.43 -4.03
C GLY A 137 19.82 11.73 -5.23
N PRO A 138 19.85 10.86 -6.25
CA PRO A 138 19.09 11.05 -7.49
C PRO A 138 17.60 10.72 -7.35
N ILE A 139 17.22 9.92 -6.35
CA ILE A 139 15.84 9.54 -6.10
C ILE A 139 15.38 10.20 -4.80
N ARG A 140 14.24 10.89 -4.89
CA ARG A 140 13.60 11.55 -3.76
C ARG A 140 12.12 11.20 -3.78
N GLY A 141 11.65 10.53 -2.74
CA GLY A 141 10.23 10.27 -2.59
C GLY A 141 9.43 11.55 -2.33
N GLU A 142 8.11 11.43 -2.46
CA GLU A 142 7.15 12.47 -2.16
C GLU A 142 7.24 12.88 -0.68
N PRO A 143 7.66 14.11 -0.35
CA PRO A 143 7.83 14.52 1.03
C PRO A 143 6.51 14.76 1.78
N ARG A 144 5.41 15.04 1.09
CA ARG A 144 4.17 15.41 1.76
C ARG A 144 2.94 14.98 0.99
N ILE A 145 2.21 14.03 1.56
CA ILE A 145 0.86 13.66 1.12
C ILE A 145 -0.19 14.52 1.82
N ARG A 146 -1.30 14.77 1.13
CA ARG A 146 -2.48 15.50 1.61
C ARG A 146 -3.75 14.83 1.10
N ALA A 147 -4.81 14.93 1.91
CA ALA A 147 -6.15 14.51 1.52
C ALA A 147 -6.68 15.41 0.40
N ALA A 148 -7.32 14.82 -0.61
CA ALA A 148 -8.16 15.55 -1.55
C ALA A 148 -9.39 16.14 -0.85
N ASP A 149 -9.93 15.40 0.13
CA ASP A 149 -11.01 15.82 1.01
C ASP A 149 -10.64 15.51 2.47
N PRO A 150 -10.21 16.52 3.26
CA PRO A 150 -9.82 16.33 4.66
C PRO A 150 -10.96 15.88 5.58
N SER A 151 -12.23 16.02 5.16
CA SER A 151 -13.37 15.54 5.94
C SER A 151 -13.56 14.02 5.84
N ARG A 152 -12.99 13.41 4.79
CA ARG A 152 -13.13 11.97 4.48
C ARG A 152 -11.84 11.18 4.67
N THR A 153 -10.69 11.85 4.56
CA THR A 153 -9.38 11.21 4.61
C THR A 153 -8.51 11.81 5.71
N GLN A 154 -8.09 10.97 6.66
CA GLN A 154 -7.13 11.34 7.69
C GLN A 154 -5.70 10.98 7.26
N ILE A 155 -4.81 11.98 7.23
CA ILE A 155 -3.37 11.75 7.06
C ILE A 155 -2.77 11.42 8.43
N LEU A 156 -2.35 10.18 8.61
CA LEU A 156 -1.73 9.67 9.84
C LEU A 156 -0.35 10.25 10.09
N GLY A 157 0.37 10.60 9.02
CA GLY A 157 1.69 11.22 9.14
C GLY A 157 2.41 11.36 7.80
N ASN A 158 3.35 12.29 7.78
CA ASN A 158 4.40 12.41 6.79
C ASN A 158 5.72 12.29 7.53
N LEU A 159 6.30 11.08 7.56
CA LEU A 159 7.39 10.71 8.45
C LEU A 159 8.73 10.76 7.70
N PRO A 160 9.62 11.72 8.03
CA PRO A 160 10.93 11.79 7.39
C PRO A 160 11.88 10.74 7.95
N PHE A 161 12.70 10.18 7.08
CA PHE A 161 13.84 9.32 7.39
C PHE A 161 15.12 9.94 6.84
N THR A 162 16.22 9.73 7.55
CA THR A 162 17.56 10.06 7.08
C THR A 162 18.49 8.86 7.28
N TYR A 163 19.36 8.69 6.31
CA TYR A 163 20.38 7.65 6.24
C TYR A 163 21.80 8.23 6.22
N LEU A 164 21.93 9.52 6.53
CA LEU A 164 23.21 10.12 6.91
C LEU A 164 23.74 9.36 8.13
N PHE A 165 24.91 8.75 7.99
CA PHE A 165 25.59 7.94 9.03
C PHE A 165 24.84 6.68 9.51
N ARG A 166 23.62 6.40 9.02
CA ARG A 166 22.88 5.17 9.34
C ARG A 166 23.36 4.01 8.48
N LYS A 167 23.74 2.92 9.16
CA LYS A 167 24.03 1.62 8.53
C LYS A 167 22.73 0.83 8.41
N VAL A 168 22.41 0.41 7.21
CA VAL A 168 21.36 -0.56 6.89
C VAL A 168 22.05 -1.66 6.11
N ASP A 169 21.78 -2.92 6.45
CA ASP A 169 22.29 -4.02 5.66
C ASP A 169 21.76 -3.89 4.22
N MET A 170 22.62 -4.00 3.22
CA MET A 170 22.25 -3.95 1.80
C MET A 170 22.81 -5.16 1.05
N SER A 171 23.17 -6.23 1.78
CA SER A 171 23.79 -7.45 1.25
C SER A 171 22.94 -8.13 0.17
N GLN A 172 21.62 -8.03 0.26
CA GLN A 172 20.68 -8.60 -0.71
C GLN A 172 20.52 -7.78 -2.00
N TYR A 173 21.16 -6.61 -2.08
CA TYR A 173 21.04 -5.69 -3.20
C TYR A 173 22.23 -5.71 -4.17
N PRO A 174 21.99 -5.63 -5.49
CA PRO A 174 23.07 -5.51 -6.48
C PRO A 174 24.02 -4.36 -6.17
N ALA A 175 25.32 -4.51 -6.48
CA ALA A 175 26.34 -3.49 -6.20
C ALA A 175 26.01 -2.12 -6.83
N ILE A 176 25.32 -2.11 -7.98
CA ILE A 176 24.88 -0.87 -8.64
C ILE A 176 23.80 -0.12 -7.83
N ALA A 177 22.87 -0.84 -7.19
CA ALA A 177 21.88 -0.26 -6.28
C ALA A 177 22.52 0.30 -5.00
N ARG A 178 23.68 -0.25 -4.61
CA ARG A 178 24.50 0.29 -3.51
C ARG A 178 25.23 1.60 -3.86
N ARG A 179 25.28 2.00 -5.14
CA ARG A 179 25.91 3.25 -5.61
C ARG A 179 24.92 4.35 -5.98
N ILE A 180 23.74 4.01 -6.52
CA ILE A 180 22.73 4.97 -7.02
C ILE A 180 21.48 4.90 -6.15
N GLY A 181 20.98 6.06 -5.68
CA GLY A 181 19.75 6.11 -4.88
C GLY A 181 19.88 5.36 -3.55
N LEU A 182 21.07 5.41 -2.94
CA LEU A 182 21.39 4.59 -1.78
C LEU A 182 20.36 4.74 -0.64
N SER A 183 19.95 5.95 -0.29
CA SER A 183 18.94 6.18 0.76
C SER A 183 17.56 5.61 0.39
N HIS A 184 17.17 5.67 -0.89
CA HIS A 184 15.92 5.09 -1.38
C HIS A 184 15.89 3.57 -1.19
N TRP A 185 17.00 2.90 -1.52
CA TRP A 185 17.12 1.45 -1.34
C TRP A 185 17.34 1.03 0.12
N LYS A 186 18.07 1.84 0.91
CA LYS A 186 18.18 1.64 2.36
C LYS A 186 16.81 1.68 3.02
N MET A 187 15.92 2.56 2.56
CA MET A 187 14.56 2.65 3.07
C MET A 187 13.72 1.40 2.76
N ASP A 188 13.95 0.75 1.61
CA ASP A 188 13.35 -0.56 1.37
C ASP A 188 13.89 -1.62 2.33
N ASN A 189 15.15 -1.60 2.75
CA ASN A 189 15.68 -2.63 3.67
C ASN A 189 15.73 -2.22 5.16
N ASP A 190 15.19 -1.06 5.54
CA ASP A 190 15.23 -0.58 6.93
C ASP A 190 14.11 -1.23 7.77
N PRO A 191 14.43 -2.07 8.78
CA PRO A 191 13.42 -2.70 9.60
C PRO A 191 12.53 -1.71 10.35
N ALA A 192 13.04 -0.52 10.71
CA ALA A 192 12.26 0.49 11.41
C ALA A 192 11.15 1.08 10.52
N VAL A 193 11.43 1.27 9.23
CA VAL A 193 10.44 1.74 8.24
C VAL A 193 9.32 0.71 8.15
N TRP A 194 9.67 -0.56 7.94
CA TRP A 194 8.69 -1.61 7.72
C TRP A 194 7.94 -2.03 8.98
N ALA A 195 8.51 -1.83 10.17
CA ALA A 195 7.78 -1.98 11.43
C ALA A 195 6.65 -0.95 11.56
N ILE A 196 6.85 0.29 11.12
CA ILE A 196 5.80 1.32 11.13
C ILE A 196 4.70 0.96 10.11
N VAL A 197 5.08 0.57 8.89
CA VAL A 197 4.13 0.12 7.86
C VAL A 197 3.30 -1.06 8.37
N GLU A 198 3.96 -2.07 8.94
CA GLU A 198 3.31 -3.25 9.50
C GLU A 198 2.35 -2.88 10.65
N THR A 199 2.77 -2.00 11.55
CA THR A 199 1.93 -1.53 12.66
C THR A 199 0.66 -0.84 12.16
N ALA A 200 0.79 0.05 11.16
CA ALA A 200 -0.36 0.71 10.56
C ALA A 200 -1.34 -0.27 9.91
N ILE A 201 -0.83 -1.26 9.17
CA ILE A 201 -1.65 -2.28 8.51
C ILE A 201 -2.31 -3.21 9.54
N ARG A 202 -1.57 -3.66 10.57
CA ARG A 202 -2.14 -4.51 11.63
C ARG A 202 -3.23 -3.78 12.42
N ALA A 203 -3.08 -2.48 12.66
CA ALA A 203 -4.13 -1.67 13.26
C ALA A 203 -5.41 -1.64 12.40
N GLU A 204 -5.30 -1.65 11.06
CA GLU A 204 -6.46 -1.80 10.18
C GLU A 204 -7.13 -3.15 10.29
N ILE A 205 -6.34 -4.22 10.31
CA ILE A 205 -6.84 -5.58 10.46
C ILE A 205 -7.64 -5.69 11.76
N THR A 206 -7.09 -5.20 12.88
CA THR A 206 -7.77 -5.22 14.19
C THR A 206 -9.08 -4.43 14.16
N ARG A 207 -9.10 -3.23 13.56
CA ARG A 207 -10.34 -2.44 13.44
C ARG A 207 -11.40 -3.14 12.59
N TRP A 208 -11.00 -3.71 11.46
CA TRP A 208 -11.90 -4.47 10.59
C TRP A 208 -12.46 -5.72 11.28
N GLN A 209 -11.64 -6.45 12.05
CA GLN A 209 -12.13 -7.59 12.84
C GLN A 209 -13.14 -7.15 13.90
N ALA A 210 -12.90 -6.04 14.58
CA ALA A 210 -13.83 -5.50 15.57
C ALA A 210 -15.17 -5.07 14.95
N GLU A 211 -15.14 -4.40 13.78
CA GLU A 211 -16.33 -4.03 13.03
C GLU A 211 -17.15 -5.27 12.61
N ARG A 212 -16.48 -6.32 12.13
CA ARG A 212 -17.13 -7.59 11.77
C ARG A 212 -17.74 -8.31 12.97
N ALA A 213 -17.05 -8.31 14.10
CA ALA A 213 -17.56 -8.92 15.33
C ALA A 213 -18.76 -8.16 15.90
N GLY A 214 -18.83 -6.85 15.69
CA GLY A 214 -19.97 -6.00 16.05
C GLY A 214 -21.17 -6.17 15.11
N ALA A 215 -20.93 -6.34 13.81
CA ALA A 215 -22.00 -6.52 12.80
C ALA A 215 -22.66 -7.92 12.81
N GLY A 216 -22.07 -8.88 13.52
CA GLY A 216 -22.62 -10.23 13.72
C GLY A 216 -23.41 -10.42 15.01
N ARG A 217 -23.67 -9.34 15.77
CA ARG A 217 -24.60 -9.31 16.91
C ARG A 217 -25.89 -8.61 16.49
#